data_AF-A0AAN5KQ19-F1
#
_entry.id   AF-A0AAN5KQ19-F1
#
_cell.length_a   1.000
_cell.length_b   1.000
_cell.length_c   1.000
_cell.angle_alpha   90.00
_cell.angle_beta   90.00
_cell.angle_gamma   90.00
#
_symmetry.space_group_name_H-M   'P 1'
#
loop_
_entity.id
_entity.type
_entity.pdbx_description
1 polymer ?
#
loop_
_entity_poly.entity_id
_entity_poly.type
_entity_poly.pdbx_seq_one_letter_code
_entity_poly.pdbx_strand_id
1 'polypeptide(L)'
;MYSKYPAFFPNKNIKSFSGVQFSNIVKIPPAIESLYRGDNNLAGIIFLLPTLITGVFCHSFPEVVDMEQIRLHKLTNLSNDFHMVSMSEDPQIALDWGKGCFITIDPVLFSDYIVDVHATFSKNQLNLPGRMEREREHVALAVPFCSIRKITIHNKELVNPFYLSIPQDNKEARMEFNTLYCQLISLIRNKYTQEVNEKEEQTALRACTIAYLEFYAKFGGCDNPFDKTLAELVELYPEFMSYLLQSNCHLSSKTGLMKEIVVNSSDNLFKEHPYTKGIDASYIYRVKESTTCYEDDWAKPVYD
;
A
#
# COMPACT_ATOMS: atom_id res chain seq x y z
N MET A 1 19.16 -15.99 14.42
CA MET A 1 18.79 -15.06 13.31
C MET A 1 18.46 -13.67 13.80
N TYR A 2 17.64 -13.48 14.85
CA TYR A 2 17.52 -12.19 15.57
C TYR A 2 18.87 -11.56 15.95
N SER A 3 19.88 -12.38 16.24
CA SER A 3 21.26 -11.95 16.52
C SER A 3 22.10 -11.64 15.28
N LYS A 4 21.73 -12.12 14.09
CA LYS A 4 22.49 -11.94 12.84
C LYS A 4 22.06 -10.67 12.12
N TYR A 5 20.77 -10.36 12.09
CA TYR A 5 20.25 -9.17 11.43
C TYR A 5 19.11 -8.51 12.23
N PRO A 6 19.44 -7.84 13.35
CA PRO A 6 18.45 -7.25 14.25
C PRO A 6 17.60 -6.13 13.61
N ALA A 7 18.05 -5.52 12.51
CA ALA A 7 17.31 -4.49 11.77
C ALA A 7 16.04 -5.01 11.05
N PHE A 8 15.91 -6.33 10.87
CA PHE A 8 14.80 -6.96 10.12
C PHE A 8 13.54 -7.18 10.96
N PHE A 9 13.70 -7.22 12.28
CA PHE A 9 12.62 -7.54 13.20
C PHE A 9 12.43 -6.36 14.17
N PRO A 10 11.19 -5.91 14.40
CA PRO A 10 10.93 -4.74 15.21
C PRO A 10 11.61 -4.85 16.58
N ASN A 11 12.42 -3.84 16.92
CA ASN A 11 13.14 -3.80 18.17
C ASN A 11 12.18 -3.47 19.32
N LYS A 12 12.00 -4.39 20.26
CA LYS A 12 11.04 -4.27 21.38
C LYS A 12 11.34 -3.12 22.35
N ASN A 13 12.49 -2.46 22.23
CA ASN A 13 12.99 -1.47 23.20
C ASN A 13 12.89 -0.01 22.74
N ILE A 14 12.32 0.27 21.56
CA ILE A 14 12.23 1.65 21.05
C ILE A 14 10.82 2.19 21.29
N LYS A 15 10.74 3.25 22.09
CA LYS A 15 9.48 3.93 22.41
C LYS A 15 9.01 4.77 21.22
N SER A 16 7.79 4.50 20.78
CA SER A 16 6.90 5.28 19.91
C SER A 16 7.55 6.44 19.13
N PHE A 17 7.77 6.20 17.84
CA PHE A 17 7.89 7.28 16.86
C PHE A 17 6.68 7.20 15.92
N SER A 18 5.99 8.33 15.71
CA SER A 18 4.69 8.43 15.03
C SER A 18 4.78 8.42 13.50
N GLY A 19 5.87 7.88 12.93
CA GLY A 19 6.10 7.83 11.49
C GLY A 19 7.25 6.90 11.12
N VAL A 20 7.41 6.62 9.82
CA VAL A 20 8.60 5.94 9.30
C VAL A 20 9.53 7.01 8.74
N GLN A 21 10.78 7.03 9.20
CA GLN A 21 11.78 7.97 8.73
C GLN A 21 12.38 7.49 7.42
N PHE A 22 12.57 8.38 6.44
CA PHE A 22 13.32 8.07 5.23
C PHE A 22 14.70 8.71 5.31
N SER A 23 15.76 7.91 5.16
CA SER A 23 17.15 8.35 5.34
C SER A 23 18.02 7.91 4.16
N ASN A 24 18.82 8.82 3.61
CA ASN A 24 19.73 8.54 2.49
C ASN A 24 19.10 7.93 1.22
N ILE A 25 17.78 8.04 1.07
CA ILE A 25 17.05 7.63 -0.14
C ILE A 25 16.73 8.82 -1.05
N VAL A 26 16.29 8.53 -2.27
CA VAL A 26 15.79 9.49 -3.25
C VAL A 26 14.29 9.29 -3.42
N LYS A 27 13.54 10.40 -3.35
CA LYS A 27 12.09 10.40 -3.56
C LYS A 27 11.78 10.48 -5.05
N ILE A 28 10.57 10.06 -5.41
CA ILE A 28 10.08 10.13 -6.79
C ILE A 28 10.21 11.56 -7.36
N PRO A 29 10.69 11.74 -8.61
CA PRO A 29 10.70 13.05 -9.25
C PRO A 29 9.27 13.56 -9.54
N PRO A 30 9.03 14.89 -9.44
CA PRO A 30 7.72 15.51 -9.73
C PRO A 30 7.15 15.24 -11.13
N ALA A 31 7.99 14.83 -12.08
CA ALA A 31 7.63 14.58 -13.48
C ALA A 31 6.94 13.23 -13.71
N ILE A 32 6.96 12.32 -12.74
CA ILE A 32 6.26 11.03 -12.87
C ILE A 32 4.79 11.24 -12.51
N GLU A 33 3.94 11.22 -13.54
CA GLU A 33 2.49 11.41 -13.41
C GLU A 33 1.74 10.11 -13.14
N SER A 34 2.37 8.96 -13.38
CA SER A 34 1.73 7.65 -13.21
C SER A 34 2.76 6.57 -12.89
N LEU A 35 2.37 5.70 -11.98
CA LEU A 35 3.06 4.46 -11.66
C LEU A 35 2.11 3.28 -11.88
N TYR A 36 2.67 2.09 -12.07
CA TYR A 36 1.91 0.89 -12.37
C TYR A 36 2.31 -0.24 -11.45
N ARG A 37 1.34 -1.04 -11.02
CA ARG A 37 1.60 -2.20 -10.18
C ARG A 37 0.83 -3.40 -10.67
N GLY A 38 1.55 -4.47 -10.98
CA GLY A 38 0.99 -5.78 -11.32
C GLY A 38 0.77 -6.64 -10.10
N ASP A 39 -0.36 -7.33 -10.03
CA ASP A 39 -0.61 -8.37 -9.02
C ASP A 39 -1.50 -9.46 -9.64
N ASN A 40 -1.04 -10.71 -9.60
CA ASN A 40 -1.77 -11.84 -10.17
C ASN A 40 -3.07 -12.17 -9.40
N ASN A 41 -3.18 -11.74 -8.14
CA ASN A 41 -4.36 -11.85 -7.30
C ASN A 41 -5.03 -10.47 -7.09
N LEU A 42 -4.81 -9.51 -8.00
CA LEU A 42 -5.30 -8.14 -7.87
C LEU A 42 -6.80 -8.09 -7.53
N ALA A 43 -7.64 -8.85 -8.24
CA ALA A 43 -9.09 -8.86 -8.01
C ALA A 43 -9.50 -9.37 -6.62
N GLY A 44 -8.71 -10.28 -6.04
CA GLY A 44 -8.94 -10.81 -4.69
C GLY A 44 -8.56 -9.83 -3.57
N ILE A 45 -7.96 -8.68 -3.92
CA ILE A 45 -7.51 -7.66 -2.97
C ILE A 45 -8.24 -6.34 -3.25
N ILE A 46 -8.19 -5.84 -4.48
CA ILE A 46 -8.53 -4.45 -4.81
C ILE A 46 -10.02 -4.13 -4.66
N PHE A 47 -10.92 -5.12 -4.77
CA PHE A 47 -12.36 -4.91 -4.68
C PHE A 47 -12.93 -5.18 -3.29
N LEU A 48 -12.08 -5.37 -2.29
CA LEU A 48 -12.53 -5.57 -0.91
C LEU A 48 -12.91 -4.25 -0.26
N LEU A 49 -13.97 -4.25 0.54
CA LEU A 49 -14.40 -3.09 1.31
C LEU A 49 -13.27 -2.53 2.22
N PRO A 50 -12.49 -3.37 2.94
CA PRO A 50 -11.32 -2.91 3.66
C PRO A 50 -10.30 -2.13 2.82
N THR A 51 -10.05 -2.60 1.60
CA THR A 51 -9.02 -2.04 0.72
C THR A 51 -9.39 -0.64 0.24
N LEU A 52 -10.66 -0.26 0.23
CA LEU A 52 -11.08 1.13 -0.05
C LEU A 52 -10.51 2.14 0.97
N ILE A 53 -10.22 1.69 2.19
CA ILE A 53 -9.69 2.52 3.28
C ILE A 53 -8.20 2.30 3.47
N THR A 54 -7.76 1.05 3.50
CA THR A 54 -6.37 0.71 3.83
C THR A 54 -5.43 0.72 2.62
N GLY A 55 -5.99 0.67 1.40
CA GLY A 55 -5.20 0.50 0.18
C GLY A 55 -4.45 -0.83 0.14
N VAL A 56 -3.37 -0.86 -0.64
CA VAL A 56 -2.44 -1.99 -0.76
C VAL A 56 -1.20 -1.65 0.05
N PHE A 57 -0.76 -2.52 0.96
CA PHE A 57 0.34 -2.22 1.89
C PHE A 57 1.29 -3.41 2.07
N CYS A 58 2.53 -3.14 2.50
CA CYS A 58 3.52 -4.18 2.73
C CYS A 58 3.28 -4.93 4.05
N HIS A 59 4.05 -5.99 4.32
CA HIS A 59 3.91 -6.80 5.54
C HIS A 59 4.96 -6.49 6.62
N SER A 60 5.86 -5.55 6.36
CA SER A 60 6.97 -5.18 7.24
C SER A 60 7.10 -3.66 7.29
N PHE A 61 7.04 -3.11 8.51
CA PHE A 61 7.09 -1.67 8.74
C PHE A 61 8.33 -1.32 9.55
N PRO A 62 9.47 -1.04 8.87
CA PRO A 62 10.68 -0.62 9.55
C PRO A 62 10.49 0.78 10.14
N GLU A 63 11.25 1.11 11.19
CA GLU A 63 11.25 2.47 11.75
C GLU A 63 11.94 3.48 10.83
N VAL A 64 12.95 3.00 10.09
CA VAL A 64 13.73 3.77 9.13
C VAL A 64 13.77 3.02 7.80
N VAL A 65 13.37 3.70 6.73
CA VAL A 65 13.60 3.28 5.35
C VAL A 65 14.86 3.95 4.85
N ASP A 66 15.92 3.17 4.76
CA ASP A 66 17.21 3.56 4.20
C ASP A 66 17.64 2.59 3.10
N MET A 67 18.89 2.74 2.63
CA MET A 67 19.46 1.88 1.60
C MET A 67 19.44 0.39 1.99
N GLU A 68 19.53 0.04 3.28
CA GLU A 68 19.44 -1.36 3.71
C GLU A 68 18.05 -1.89 3.37
N GLN A 69 16.98 -1.19 3.78
CA GLN A 69 15.62 -1.63 3.49
C GLN A 69 15.32 -1.72 1.99
N ILE A 70 15.87 -0.81 1.18
CA ILE A 70 15.73 -0.85 -0.28
C ILE A 70 16.46 -2.06 -0.88
N ARG A 71 17.69 -2.37 -0.43
CA ARG A 71 18.42 -3.58 -0.84
C ARG A 71 17.68 -4.85 -0.43
N LEU A 72 17.08 -4.87 0.76
CA LEU A 72 16.30 -6.01 1.24
C LEU A 72 15.06 -6.25 0.38
N HIS A 73 14.31 -5.18 0.09
CA HIS A 73 13.20 -5.26 -0.85
C HIS A 73 13.62 -5.85 -2.20
N LYS A 74 14.78 -5.42 -2.73
CA LYS A 74 15.26 -5.87 -4.04
C LYS A 74 15.83 -7.29 -4.08
N LEU A 75 16.42 -7.76 -2.99
CA LEU A 75 17.37 -8.89 -3.04
C LEU A 75 17.02 -10.03 -2.10
N THR A 76 15.91 -9.91 -1.37
CA THR A 76 15.38 -11.05 -0.63
C THR A 76 14.40 -11.83 -1.50
N ASN A 77 14.35 -13.13 -1.26
CA ASN A 77 13.34 -14.01 -1.84
C ASN A 77 11.97 -13.89 -1.14
N LEU A 78 11.81 -12.93 -0.23
CA LEU A 78 10.55 -12.61 0.42
C LEU A 78 9.66 -11.87 -0.59
N SER A 79 9.03 -12.67 -1.45
CA SER A 79 8.09 -12.20 -2.47
C SER A 79 6.77 -11.70 -1.83
N ASN A 80 5.95 -11.02 -2.66
CA ASN A 80 4.64 -10.46 -2.32
C ASN A 80 4.68 -9.26 -1.37
N ASP A 81 5.48 -8.25 -1.72
CA ASP A 81 5.52 -6.96 -1.02
C ASP A 81 5.76 -7.06 0.48
N PHE A 82 6.54 -8.07 0.86
CA PHE A 82 6.83 -8.30 2.26
C PHE A 82 7.49 -7.06 2.89
N HIS A 83 8.45 -6.46 2.17
CA HIS A 83 9.19 -5.28 2.63
C HIS A 83 8.51 -3.98 2.22
N MET A 84 8.20 -3.82 0.94
CA MET A 84 7.55 -2.62 0.39
C MET A 84 6.65 -3.00 -0.78
N VAL A 85 5.68 -2.14 -1.07
CA VAL A 85 4.80 -2.25 -2.22
C VAL A 85 5.55 -1.78 -3.46
N SER A 86 5.83 -2.72 -4.37
CA SER A 86 6.50 -2.44 -5.63
C SER A 86 5.57 -1.81 -6.67
N MET A 87 6.10 -0.86 -7.42
CA MET A 87 5.49 -0.14 -8.53
C MET A 87 6.56 0.09 -9.62
N SER A 88 6.14 0.26 -10.88
CA SER A 88 7.02 0.56 -12.02
C SER A 88 6.52 1.79 -12.76
N GLU A 89 7.43 2.54 -13.38
CA GLU A 89 7.07 3.53 -14.40
C GLU A 89 6.60 2.88 -15.71
N ASP A 90 6.97 1.62 -15.96
CA ASP A 90 6.67 0.90 -17.19
C ASP A 90 5.41 0.03 -17.02
N PRO A 91 4.30 0.34 -17.72
CA PRO A 91 3.08 -0.47 -17.63
C PRO A 91 3.26 -1.89 -18.17
N GLN A 92 4.22 -2.14 -19.07
CA GLN A 92 4.50 -3.49 -19.57
C GLN A 92 5.07 -4.37 -18.45
N ILE A 93 5.90 -3.80 -17.58
CA ILE A 93 6.48 -4.50 -16.44
C ILE A 93 5.40 -4.86 -15.42
N ALA A 94 4.50 -3.92 -15.14
CA ALA A 94 3.34 -4.20 -14.30
C ALA A 94 2.41 -5.26 -14.92
N LEU A 95 2.21 -5.25 -16.24
CA LEU A 95 1.44 -6.27 -16.94
C LEU A 95 2.09 -7.66 -16.80
N ASP A 96 3.40 -7.74 -16.94
CA ASP A 96 4.17 -8.99 -16.79
C ASP A 96 4.12 -9.52 -15.35
N TRP A 97 4.34 -8.65 -14.35
CA TRP A 97 4.23 -8.98 -12.92
C TRP A 97 2.83 -9.49 -12.56
N GLY A 98 1.82 -8.81 -13.09
CA GLY A 98 0.42 -9.09 -12.79
C GLY A 98 -0.24 -10.16 -13.65
N LYS A 99 0.47 -10.74 -14.62
CA LYS A 99 -0.08 -11.66 -15.63
C LYS A 99 -1.33 -11.11 -16.32
N GLY A 100 -1.30 -9.83 -16.68
CA GLY A 100 -2.43 -9.12 -17.30
C GLY A 100 -3.36 -8.39 -16.32
N CYS A 101 -3.08 -8.42 -15.01
CA CYS A 101 -3.83 -7.69 -13.98
C CYS A 101 -2.95 -6.62 -13.32
N PHE A 102 -3.26 -5.34 -13.49
CA PHE A 102 -2.46 -4.26 -12.89
C PHE A 102 -3.31 -3.02 -12.56
N ILE A 103 -2.81 -2.17 -11.68
CA ILE A 103 -3.38 -0.87 -11.35
C ILE A 103 -2.53 0.26 -11.90
N THR A 104 -3.19 1.36 -12.28
CA THR A 104 -2.54 2.64 -12.60
C THR A 104 -2.71 3.57 -11.40
N ILE A 105 -1.60 4.12 -10.93
CA ILE A 105 -1.48 4.86 -9.67
C ILE A 105 -1.05 6.30 -9.97
N ASP A 106 -1.75 7.24 -9.37
CA ASP A 106 -1.37 8.65 -9.32
C ASP A 106 -0.55 8.92 -8.06
N PRO A 107 0.75 9.27 -8.16
CA PRO A 107 1.61 9.38 -7.00
C PRO A 107 1.41 10.68 -6.20
N VAL A 108 0.65 11.66 -6.69
CA VAL A 108 0.67 13.04 -6.15
C VAL A 108 0.46 13.10 -4.63
N LEU A 109 -0.56 12.43 -4.11
CA LEU A 109 -0.97 12.50 -2.70
C LEU A 109 0.05 11.90 -1.73
N PHE A 110 0.83 10.92 -2.16
CA PHE A 110 1.76 10.19 -1.30
C PHE A 110 3.19 10.17 -1.86
N SER A 111 3.51 11.07 -2.79
CA SER A 111 4.82 11.19 -3.45
C SER A 111 5.98 11.30 -2.45
N ASP A 112 5.77 11.99 -1.32
CA ASP A 112 6.74 12.12 -0.23
C ASP A 112 7.07 10.77 0.45
N TYR A 113 6.29 9.72 0.18
CA TYR A 113 6.43 8.35 0.71
C TYR A 113 6.91 7.33 -0.32
N ILE A 114 7.13 7.76 -1.57
CA ILE A 114 7.62 6.90 -2.64
C ILE A 114 9.13 7.06 -2.77
N VAL A 115 9.85 5.94 -2.80
CA VAL A 115 11.29 5.88 -3.05
C VAL A 115 11.53 5.47 -4.49
N ASP A 116 12.32 6.26 -5.20
CA ASP A 116 12.90 5.89 -6.48
C ASP A 116 14.08 4.95 -6.20
N VAL A 117 13.95 3.67 -6.54
CA VAL A 117 14.96 2.66 -6.23
C VAL A 117 16.25 2.95 -6.99
N HIS A 118 16.15 3.23 -8.29
CA HIS A 118 17.30 3.41 -9.17
C HIS A 118 18.12 4.65 -8.80
N ALA A 119 17.46 5.76 -8.54
CA ALA A 119 18.13 6.97 -8.08
C ALA A 119 18.70 6.81 -6.67
N THR A 120 18.05 6.02 -5.80
CA THR A 120 18.57 5.68 -4.48
C THR A 120 19.85 4.86 -4.55
N PHE A 121 19.92 3.83 -5.41
CA PHE A 121 21.15 3.07 -5.66
C PHE A 121 22.27 3.98 -6.15
N SER A 122 21.98 4.82 -7.15
CA SER A 122 22.94 5.76 -7.74
C SER A 122 23.49 6.76 -6.70
N LYS A 123 22.62 7.34 -5.87
CA LYS A 123 23.00 8.26 -4.79
C LYS A 123 23.95 7.61 -3.78
N ASN A 124 23.80 6.31 -3.54
CA ASN A 124 24.61 5.54 -2.59
C ASN A 124 25.82 4.85 -3.25
N GLN A 125 26.15 5.18 -4.51
CA GLN A 125 27.28 4.61 -5.26
C GLN A 125 27.20 3.09 -5.42
N LEU A 126 25.98 2.57 -5.60
CA LEU A 126 25.69 1.15 -5.81
C LEU A 126 25.13 0.92 -7.22
N ASN A 127 25.42 -0.24 -7.79
CA ASN A 127 24.87 -0.67 -9.07
C ASN A 127 23.71 -1.63 -8.87
N LEU A 128 22.68 -1.51 -9.72
CA LEU A 128 21.61 -2.51 -9.80
C LEU A 128 22.04 -3.66 -10.71
N PRO A 129 21.70 -4.92 -10.39
CA PRO A 129 21.82 -6.00 -11.35
C PRO A 129 20.99 -5.72 -12.61
N GLY A 130 21.52 -5.98 -13.81
CA GLY A 130 20.95 -5.49 -15.08
C GLY A 130 19.51 -5.95 -15.42
N ARG A 131 18.96 -7.00 -14.79
CA ARG A 131 17.52 -7.34 -14.92
C ARG A 131 16.63 -6.39 -14.12
N MET A 132 17.09 -5.92 -12.97
CA MET A 132 16.39 -4.99 -12.08
C MET A 132 16.44 -3.56 -12.59
N GLU A 133 17.47 -3.20 -13.37
CA GLU A 133 17.54 -1.90 -14.03
C GLU A 133 16.33 -1.65 -14.95
N ARG A 134 15.82 -2.69 -15.60
CA ARG A 134 14.68 -2.58 -16.52
C ARG A 134 13.38 -2.23 -15.81
N GLU A 135 13.25 -2.61 -14.54
CA GLU A 135 12.00 -2.51 -13.76
C GLU A 135 11.56 -1.06 -13.49
N ARG A 136 12.47 -0.07 -13.58
CA ARG A 136 12.19 1.35 -13.28
C ARG A 136 11.33 1.50 -12.02
N GLU A 137 11.80 0.87 -10.95
CA GLU A 137 10.99 0.52 -9.82
C GLU A 137 10.92 1.67 -8.81
N HIS A 138 9.72 1.83 -8.29
CA HIS A 138 9.38 2.70 -7.20
C HIS A 138 8.76 1.88 -6.09
N VAL A 139 9.06 2.23 -4.84
CA VAL A 139 8.57 1.48 -3.69
C VAL A 139 7.95 2.40 -2.65
N ALA A 140 6.90 1.93 -1.99
CA ALA A 140 6.23 2.63 -0.90
C ALA A 140 5.79 1.62 0.18
N LEU A 141 5.47 2.10 1.38
CA LEU A 141 4.95 1.23 2.44
C LEU A 141 3.46 0.88 2.23
N ALA A 142 2.72 1.82 1.64
CA ALA A 142 1.35 1.63 1.22
C ALA A 142 1.04 2.46 -0.03
N VAL A 143 0.19 1.92 -0.90
CA VAL A 143 -0.45 2.60 -2.02
C VAL A 143 -1.91 2.87 -1.62
N PRO A 144 -2.28 4.13 -1.36
CA PRO A 144 -3.64 4.47 -0.98
C PRO A 144 -4.64 4.20 -2.09
N PHE A 145 -5.83 3.71 -1.73
CA PHE A 145 -6.85 3.38 -2.72
C PHE A 145 -7.34 4.60 -3.52
N CYS A 146 -7.46 5.76 -2.84
CA CYS A 146 -7.80 7.04 -3.48
C CYS A 146 -6.81 7.47 -4.56
N SER A 147 -5.59 6.94 -4.56
CA SER A 147 -4.55 7.25 -5.55
C SER A 147 -4.61 6.32 -6.77
N ILE A 148 -5.48 5.31 -6.78
CA ILE A 148 -5.58 4.35 -7.88
C ILE A 148 -6.54 4.90 -8.92
N ARG A 149 -6.03 5.30 -10.08
CA ARG A 149 -6.82 5.90 -11.17
C ARG A 149 -7.62 4.86 -11.94
N LYS A 150 -7.00 3.73 -12.26
CA LYS A 150 -7.59 2.66 -13.09
C LYS A 150 -7.18 1.28 -12.59
N ILE A 151 -8.04 0.30 -12.83
CA ILE A 151 -7.78 -1.11 -12.56
C ILE A 151 -7.93 -1.86 -13.89
N THR A 152 -6.92 -2.64 -14.27
CA THR A 152 -6.93 -3.43 -15.51
C THR A 152 -6.93 -4.91 -15.16
N ILE A 153 -7.87 -5.67 -15.73
CA ILE A 153 -7.99 -7.13 -15.55
C ILE A 153 -8.09 -7.78 -16.93
N HIS A 154 -7.05 -8.50 -17.35
CA HIS A 154 -7.01 -9.26 -18.61
C HIS A 154 -7.56 -8.46 -19.82
N ASN A 155 -7.02 -7.25 -20.04
CA ASN A 155 -7.38 -6.28 -21.09
C ASN A 155 -8.68 -5.48 -20.87
N LYS A 156 -9.40 -5.70 -19.76
CA LYS A 156 -10.53 -4.86 -19.38
C LYS A 156 -10.07 -3.75 -18.44
N GLU A 157 -10.21 -2.49 -18.87
CA GLU A 157 -10.01 -1.33 -18.01
C GLU A 157 -11.28 -0.99 -17.24
N LEU A 158 -11.16 -0.84 -15.93
CA LEU A 158 -12.21 -0.44 -15.01
C LEU A 158 -11.87 0.94 -14.44
N VAL A 159 -12.83 1.85 -14.51
CA VAL A 159 -12.74 3.15 -13.83
C VAL A 159 -12.88 2.92 -12.33
N ASN A 160 -11.97 3.48 -11.53
CA ASN A 160 -12.11 3.47 -10.08
C ASN A 160 -12.97 4.68 -9.63
N PRO A 161 -14.20 4.48 -9.14
CA PRO A 161 -15.03 5.58 -8.67
C PRO A 161 -14.48 6.28 -7.43
N PHE A 162 -13.56 5.63 -6.70
CA PHE A 162 -12.93 6.17 -5.50
C PHE A 162 -11.60 6.89 -5.78
N TYR A 163 -11.17 7.02 -7.04
CA TYR A 163 -10.01 7.85 -7.35
C TYR A 163 -10.25 9.32 -7.00
N LEU A 164 -9.29 9.96 -6.33
CA LEU A 164 -9.28 11.39 -6.06
C LEU A 164 -8.22 12.09 -6.90
N SER A 165 -8.67 12.87 -7.88
CA SER A 165 -7.80 13.72 -8.69
C SER A 165 -7.45 15.00 -7.93
N ILE A 166 -6.31 14.99 -7.24
CA ILE A 166 -5.79 16.13 -6.48
C ILE A 166 -4.65 16.77 -7.28
N PRO A 167 -4.76 18.06 -7.66
CA PRO A 167 -3.68 18.77 -8.33
C PRO A 167 -2.39 18.80 -7.50
N GLN A 168 -1.24 18.70 -8.16
CA GLN A 168 0.08 18.66 -7.51
C GLN A 168 0.40 19.91 -6.67
N ASP A 169 -0.16 21.06 -7.04
CA ASP A 169 0.00 22.34 -6.37
C ASP A 169 -0.99 22.57 -5.21
N ASN A 170 -1.95 21.66 -5.00
CA ASN A 170 -2.86 21.70 -3.86
C ASN A 170 -2.15 21.25 -2.56
N LYS A 171 -1.41 22.18 -1.97
CA LYS A 171 -0.60 21.96 -0.75
C LYS A 171 -1.46 21.59 0.47
N GLU A 172 -2.68 22.11 0.56
CA GLU A 172 -3.58 21.84 1.68
C GLU A 172 -4.01 20.36 1.68
N ALA A 173 -4.52 19.88 0.55
CA ALA A 173 -4.90 18.47 0.39
C ALA A 173 -3.72 17.53 0.65
N ARG A 174 -2.53 17.86 0.12
CA ARG A 174 -1.32 17.05 0.36
C ARG A 174 -0.90 17.02 1.84
N MET A 175 -1.00 18.14 2.56
CA MET A 175 -0.63 18.21 3.97
C MET A 175 -1.63 17.46 4.87
N GLU A 176 -2.92 17.54 4.58
CA GLU A 176 -3.93 16.77 5.32
C GLU A 176 -3.81 15.28 5.01
N PHE A 177 -3.63 14.92 3.74
CA PHE A 177 -3.44 13.54 3.35
C PHE A 177 -2.15 12.94 3.94
N ASN A 178 -1.08 13.73 4.05
CA ASN A 178 0.14 13.33 4.72
C ASN A 178 -0.13 12.84 6.16
N THR A 179 -0.99 13.56 6.90
CA THR A 179 -1.39 13.16 8.26
C THR A 179 -2.15 11.83 8.25
N LEU A 180 -3.08 11.64 7.31
CA LEU A 180 -3.81 10.38 7.14
C LEU A 180 -2.89 9.21 6.77
N TYR A 181 -1.93 9.45 5.86
CA TYR A 181 -0.98 8.43 5.46
C TYR A 181 -0.13 7.99 6.65
N CYS A 182 0.42 8.93 7.44
CA CYS A 182 1.15 8.59 8.66
C CYS A 182 0.30 7.78 9.66
N GLN A 183 -0.97 8.16 9.86
CA GLN A 183 -1.88 7.44 10.73
C GLN A 183 -2.12 6.01 10.24
N LEU A 184 -2.36 5.82 8.94
CA LEU A 184 -2.52 4.50 8.32
C LEU A 184 -1.27 3.65 8.54
N ILE A 185 -0.08 4.19 8.24
CA ILE A 185 1.18 3.46 8.43
C ILE A 185 1.39 3.08 9.89
N SER A 186 1.07 3.97 10.84
CA SER A 186 1.14 3.66 12.27
C SER A 186 0.18 2.53 12.66
N LEU A 187 -1.04 2.52 12.11
CA LEU A 187 -2.02 1.46 12.38
C LEU A 187 -1.56 0.11 11.85
N ILE A 188 -1.06 0.09 10.61
CA ILE A 188 -0.57 -1.15 10.02
C ILE A 188 0.66 -1.65 10.81
N ARG A 189 1.59 -0.77 11.18
CA ARG A 189 2.72 -1.15 12.05
C ARG A 189 2.23 -1.79 13.35
N ASN A 190 1.31 -1.14 14.06
CA ASN A 190 0.74 -1.66 15.31
C ASN A 190 0.09 -3.04 15.12
N LYS A 191 -0.54 -3.28 13.95
CA LYS A 191 -1.10 -4.59 13.61
C LYS A 191 -0.04 -5.69 13.54
N TYR A 192 1.09 -5.41 12.89
CA TYR A 192 2.18 -6.38 12.72
C TYR A 192 3.06 -6.54 13.96
N THR A 193 3.10 -5.55 14.86
CA THR A 193 3.85 -5.63 16.12
C THR A 193 3.02 -6.13 17.30
N GLN A 194 1.68 -6.16 17.18
CA GLN A 194 0.73 -6.45 18.28
C GLN A 194 0.97 -5.57 19.52
N GLU A 195 1.39 -4.33 19.31
CA GLU A 195 1.66 -3.37 20.40
C GLU A 195 0.38 -2.83 21.07
N VAL A 196 -0.78 -3.01 20.44
CA VAL A 196 -2.09 -2.52 20.91
C VAL A 196 -3.08 -3.66 21.11
N ASN A 197 -3.99 -3.50 22.07
CA ASN A 197 -5.07 -4.47 22.23
C ASN A 197 -6.15 -4.30 21.15
N GLU A 198 -6.99 -5.32 20.97
CA GLU A 198 -8.02 -5.35 19.91
C GLU A 198 -8.99 -4.17 19.97
N LYS A 199 -9.36 -3.70 21.17
CA LYS A 199 -10.30 -2.59 21.34
C LYS A 199 -9.69 -1.25 20.94
N GLU A 200 -8.40 -1.05 21.26
CA GLU A 200 -7.62 0.11 20.83
C GLU A 200 -7.43 0.11 19.31
N GLU A 201 -7.12 -1.05 18.70
CA GLU A 201 -7.04 -1.23 17.25
C GLU A 201 -8.37 -0.83 16.57
N GLN A 202 -9.51 -1.35 17.05
CA GLN A 202 -10.83 -1.02 16.50
C GLN A 202 -11.14 0.47 16.60
N THR A 203 -10.91 1.06 17.78
CA THR A 203 -11.15 2.50 18.00
C THR A 203 -10.32 3.36 17.05
N ALA A 204 -9.05 3.00 16.85
CA ALA A 204 -8.15 3.74 16.00
C ALA A 204 -8.44 3.53 14.50
N LEU A 205 -8.86 2.32 14.09
CA LEU A 205 -9.34 2.05 12.73
C LEU A 205 -10.57 2.87 12.39
N ARG A 206 -11.53 2.95 13.32
CA ARG A 206 -12.73 3.78 13.16
C ARG A 206 -12.41 5.26 13.04
N ALA A 207 -11.51 5.76 13.88
CA ALA A 207 -11.05 7.16 13.81
C ALA A 207 -10.35 7.46 12.47
N CYS A 208 -9.46 6.58 12.01
CA CYS A 208 -8.80 6.72 10.70
C CYS A 208 -9.81 6.69 9.55
N THR A 209 -10.82 5.82 9.63
CA THR A 209 -11.91 5.74 8.63
C THR A 209 -12.69 7.05 8.57
N ILE A 210 -13.07 7.60 9.73
CA ILE A 210 -13.81 8.87 9.79
C ILE A 210 -12.98 10.01 9.19
N ALA A 211 -11.70 10.11 9.58
CA ALA A 211 -10.81 11.15 9.07
C ALA A 211 -10.59 11.02 7.55
N TYR A 212 -10.50 9.80 7.02
CA TYR A 212 -10.43 9.55 5.58
C TYR A 212 -11.71 9.99 4.85
N LEU A 213 -12.88 9.74 5.43
CA LEU A 213 -14.15 10.18 4.87
C LEU A 213 -14.33 11.70 4.94
N GLU A 214 -13.86 12.35 6.00
CA GLU A 214 -13.82 13.81 6.11
C GLU A 214 -12.93 14.43 5.03
N PHE A 215 -11.79 13.81 4.74
CA PHE A 215 -10.92 14.21 3.62
C PHE A 215 -11.64 14.11 2.27
N TYR A 216 -12.40 13.04 2.02
CA TYR A 216 -13.24 12.92 0.83
C TYR A 216 -14.37 13.97 0.79
N ALA A 217 -15.03 14.25 1.91
CA ALA A 217 -16.07 15.27 1.96
C ALA A 217 -15.50 16.67 1.62
N LYS A 218 -14.24 16.93 1.98
CA LYS A 218 -13.56 18.20 1.71
C LYS A 218 -13.00 18.30 0.28
N PHE A 219 -12.37 17.25 -0.23
CA PHE A 219 -11.62 17.30 -1.49
C PHE A 219 -12.19 16.44 -2.63
N GLY A 220 -13.18 15.59 -2.37
CA GLY A 220 -13.84 14.72 -3.37
C GLY A 220 -14.84 15.43 -4.28
N GLY A 221 -15.13 16.71 -4.02
CA GLY A 221 -16.04 17.51 -4.84
C GLY A 221 -17.47 17.01 -4.83
N CYS A 222 -18.26 17.44 -5.82
CA CYS A 222 -19.69 17.12 -5.91
C CYS A 222 -19.98 15.65 -6.28
N ASP A 223 -18.99 14.91 -6.79
CA ASP A 223 -19.16 13.52 -7.21
C ASP A 223 -18.62 12.49 -6.20
N ASN A 224 -18.40 12.90 -4.94
CA ASN A 224 -17.89 12.01 -3.89
C ASN A 224 -18.63 10.66 -3.85
N PRO A 225 -17.96 9.52 -4.11
CA PRO A 225 -18.60 8.21 -4.16
C PRO A 225 -19.09 7.76 -2.77
N PHE A 226 -18.54 8.30 -1.69
CA PHE A 226 -18.95 7.96 -0.32
C PHE A 226 -20.30 8.58 0.06
N ASP A 227 -20.72 9.64 -0.63
CA ASP A 227 -22.03 10.27 -0.46
C ASP A 227 -23.12 9.68 -1.38
N LYS A 228 -22.79 8.63 -2.14
CA LYS A 228 -23.74 7.88 -2.96
C LYS A 228 -24.19 6.61 -2.26
N THR A 229 -25.40 6.17 -2.58
CA THR A 229 -25.90 4.84 -2.24
C THR A 229 -25.24 3.76 -3.10
N LEU A 230 -25.30 2.50 -2.65
CA LEU A 230 -24.84 1.37 -3.47
C LEU A 230 -25.58 1.28 -4.81
N ALA A 231 -26.88 1.59 -4.84
CA ALA A 231 -27.68 1.55 -6.07
C ALA A 231 -27.18 2.58 -7.09
N GLU A 232 -26.95 3.83 -6.67
CA GLU A 232 -26.38 4.87 -7.53
C GLU A 232 -24.98 4.50 -8.04
N LEU A 233 -24.13 3.92 -7.18
CA LEU A 233 -22.81 3.46 -7.60
C LEU A 233 -22.90 2.30 -8.61
N VAL A 234 -23.85 1.38 -8.47
CA VAL A 234 -24.08 0.28 -9.43
C VAL A 234 -24.55 0.82 -10.78
N GLU A 235 -25.41 1.84 -10.78
CA GLU A 235 -25.86 2.49 -12.02
C GLU A 235 -24.72 3.24 -12.73
N LEU A 236 -23.90 3.98 -11.98
CA LEU A 236 -22.82 4.80 -12.54
C LEU A 236 -21.57 3.99 -12.91
N TYR A 237 -21.24 2.96 -12.13
CA TYR A 237 -20.01 2.17 -12.24
C TYR A 237 -20.30 0.65 -12.20
N PRO A 238 -21.14 0.13 -13.10
CA PRO A 238 -21.67 -1.24 -13.00
C PRO A 238 -20.58 -2.30 -13.00
N GLU A 239 -19.51 -2.11 -13.76
CA GLU A 239 -18.43 -3.09 -13.86
C GLU A 239 -17.59 -3.16 -12.59
N PHE A 240 -17.20 -1.99 -12.03
CA PHE A 240 -16.47 -1.92 -10.77
C PHE A 240 -17.32 -2.49 -9.63
N MET A 241 -18.59 -2.07 -9.57
CA MET A 241 -19.50 -2.52 -8.51
C MET A 241 -19.84 -4.00 -8.62
N SER A 242 -19.87 -4.59 -9.81
CA SER A 242 -20.01 -6.04 -9.97
C SER A 242 -18.89 -6.79 -9.25
N TYR A 243 -17.63 -6.38 -9.43
CA TYR A 243 -16.50 -7.00 -8.73
C TYR A 243 -16.57 -6.74 -7.22
N LEU A 244 -16.88 -5.50 -6.81
CA LEU A 244 -16.98 -5.15 -5.39
C LEU A 244 -18.08 -5.95 -4.68
N LEU A 245 -19.27 -6.07 -5.27
CA LEU A 245 -20.37 -6.84 -4.68
C LEU A 245 -20.10 -8.33 -4.67
N GLN A 246 -19.39 -8.87 -5.67
CA GLN A 246 -18.97 -10.27 -5.70
C GLN A 246 -17.98 -10.56 -4.56
N SER A 247 -17.01 -9.67 -4.36
CA SER A 247 -15.99 -9.80 -3.31
C SER A 247 -16.55 -9.54 -1.90
N ASN A 248 -17.66 -8.81 -1.78
CA ASN A 248 -18.30 -8.45 -0.52
C ASN A 248 -19.78 -8.84 -0.55
N CYS A 249 -20.08 -10.13 -0.73
CA CYS A 249 -21.45 -10.64 -0.95
C CYS A 249 -22.49 -10.17 0.10
N HIS A 250 -22.04 -9.88 1.33
CA HIS A 250 -22.86 -9.37 2.42
C HIS A 250 -23.35 -7.91 2.21
N LEU A 251 -22.79 -7.16 1.26
CA LEU A 251 -23.22 -5.80 0.93
C LEU A 251 -24.51 -5.76 0.10
N SER A 252 -24.83 -6.83 -0.62
CA SER A 252 -26.02 -6.90 -1.48
C SER A 252 -27.35 -6.69 -0.74
N SER A 253 -27.38 -6.91 0.58
CA SER A 253 -28.54 -6.69 1.45
C SER A 253 -28.53 -5.35 2.20
N LYS A 254 -27.45 -4.57 2.12
CA LYS A 254 -27.31 -3.31 2.85
C LYS A 254 -27.92 -2.15 2.06
N THR A 255 -28.83 -1.42 2.69
CA THR A 255 -29.33 -0.14 2.22
C THR A 255 -28.57 0.98 2.95
N GLY A 256 -28.25 2.07 2.24
CA GLY A 256 -27.60 3.24 2.84
C GLY A 256 -26.51 3.84 1.96
N LEU A 257 -25.90 4.92 2.47
CA LEU A 257 -24.79 5.60 1.83
C LEU A 257 -23.50 4.79 1.99
N MET A 258 -22.61 4.84 1.00
CA MET A 258 -21.36 4.10 1.04
C MET A 258 -20.49 4.46 2.25
N LYS A 259 -20.49 5.74 2.69
CA LYS A 259 -19.83 6.17 3.94
C LYS A 259 -20.35 5.44 5.19
N GLU A 260 -21.65 5.21 5.28
CA GLU A 260 -22.25 4.55 6.46
C GLU A 260 -21.87 3.07 6.48
N ILE A 261 -21.86 2.43 5.32
CA ILE A 261 -21.44 1.04 5.15
C ILE A 261 -20.00 0.86 5.64
N VAL A 262 -19.10 1.73 5.19
CA VAL A 262 -17.67 1.68 5.52
C VAL A 262 -17.41 1.97 6.99
N VAL A 263 -18.09 2.97 7.58
CA VAL A 263 -17.98 3.26 9.02
C VAL A 263 -18.45 2.06 9.84
N ASN A 264 -19.55 1.42 9.45
CA ASN A 264 -20.10 0.26 10.17
C ASN A 264 -19.22 -1.00 10.06
N SER A 265 -18.35 -1.09 9.06
CA SER A 265 -17.36 -2.18 8.91
C SER A 265 -15.96 -1.82 9.40
N SER A 266 -15.73 -0.57 9.84
CA SER A 266 -14.39 -0.05 10.12
C SER A 266 -13.63 -0.83 11.20
N ASP A 267 -14.33 -1.43 12.15
CA ASP A 267 -13.73 -2.23 13.24
C ASP A 267 -13.12 -3.55 12.74
N ASN A 268 -13.47 -4.01 11.52
CA ASN A 268 -13.03 -5.28 10.96
C ASN A 268 -12.08 -5.15 9.76
N LEU A 269 -11.64 -3.92 9.40
CA LEU A 269 -10.82 -3.70 8.19
C LEU A 269 -9.61 -4.65 8.13
N PHE A 270 -8.82 -4.74 9.21
CA PHE A 270 -7.68 -5.67 9.27
C PHE A 270 -8.07 -7.14 9.44
N LYS A 271 -9.24 -7.48 9.98
CA LYS A 271 -9.66 -8.89 10.04
C LYS A 271 -10.04 -9.42 8.66
N GLU A 272 -10.60 -8.55 7.83
CA GLU A 272 -11.12 -8.90 6.51
C GLU A 272 -10.08 -8.74 5.40
N HIS A 273 -9.04 -7.94 5.61
CA HIS A 273 -7.97 -7.71 4.62
C HIS A 273 -6.99 -8.91 4.51
N PRO A 274 -6.70 -9.45 3.31
CA PRO A 274 -5.86 -10.62 3.11
C PRO A 274 -4.45 -10.51 3.69
N TYR A 275 -3.82 -9.34 3.60
CA TYR A 275 -2.46 -9.10 4.09
C TYR A 275 -2.31 -9.27 5.60
N THR A 276 -3.40 -9.11 6.33
CA THR A 276 -3.45 -9.23 7.78
C THR A 276 -4.11 -10.53 8.25
N LYS A 277 -4.64 -11.34 7.32
CA LYS A 277 -5.16 -12.69 7.64
C LYS A 277 -3.99 -13.60 8.05
N GLY A 278 -4.10 -14.19 9.23
CA GLY A 278 -3.08 -15.10 9.76
C GLY A 278 -1.95 -14.42 10.56
N ILE A 279 -2.05 -13.10 10.84
CA ILE A 279 -1.21 -12.48 11.87
C ILE A 279 -1.73 -12.94 13.25
N ASP A 280 -1.14 -14.00 13.76
CA ASP A 280 -1.35 -14.49 15.12
C ASP A 280 -0.01 -14.52 15.89
N ALA A 281 -0.03 -15.02 17.13
CA ALA A 281 1.20 -15.16 17.91
C ALA A 281 2.25 -16.02 17.18
N SER A 282 1.83 -17.04 16.42
CA SER A 282 2.75 -17.88 15.66
C SER A 282 3.44 -17.10 14.53
N TYR A 283 2.75 -16.19 13.84
CA TYR A 283 3.34 -15.33 12.81
C TYR A 283 4.46 -14.43 13.36
N ILE A 284 4.26 -13.85 14.54
CA ILE A 284 5.23 -12.92 15.17
C ILE A 284 6.46 -13.66 15.68
N TYR A 285 6.28 -14.83 16.28
CA TYR A 285 7.36 -15.59 16.91
C TYR A 285 8.01 -16.61 15.97
N ARG A 286 7.43 -16.88 14.80
CA ARG A 286 8.02 -17.78 13.81
C ARG A 286 9.33 -17.20 13.28
N VAL A 287 10.34 -18.06 13.24
CA VAL A 287 11.60 -17.75 12.53
C VAL A 287 11.25 -17.62 11.05
N LYS A 288 11.32 -16.38 10.53
CA LYS A 288 11.19 -16.12 9.09
C LYS A 288 12.49 -16.57 8.43
N GLU A 289 12.43 -17.58 7.57
CA GLU A 289 13.56 -18.00 6.74
C GLU A 289 13.69 -17.00 5.59
N SER A 290 14.73 -16.16 5.64
CA SER A 290 15.02 -15.17 4.59
C SER A 290 16.41 -15.40 4.05
N THR A 291 16.57 -15.44 2.73
CA THR A 291 17.90 -15.35 2.10
C THR A 291 18.24 -13.88 1.98
N THR A 292 19.29 -13.43 2.67
CA THR A 292 19.77 -12.03 2.55
C THR A 292 20.63 -11.84 1.30
N CYS A 293 20.91 -10.60 0.91
CA CYS A 293 21.79 -10.29 -0.23
C CYS A 293 23.22 -10.85 -0.11
N TYR A 294 23.66 -11.23 1.09
CA TYR A 294 24.95 -11.88 1.35
C TYR A 294 24.90 -13.41 1.23
N GLU A 295 23.69 -13.98 1.24
CA GLU A 295 23.41 -15.41 1.19
C GLU A 295 22.83 -15.84 -0.18
N ASP A 296 22.44 -14.87 -1.02
CA ASP A 296 22.00 -15.09 -2.39
C ASP A 296 23.22 -15.12 -3.34
N ASP A 297 23.50 -16.29 -3.92
CA ASP A 297 24.60 -16.51 -4.88
C ASP A 297 24.53 -15.61 -6.12
N TRP A 298 23.34 -15.08 -6.44
CA TRP A 298 23.14 -14.14 -7.55
C TRP A 298 23.43 -12.69 -7.15
N ALA A 299 23.13 -12.31 -5.91
CA ALA A 299 23.37 -10.97 -5.39
C ALA A 299 24.82 -10.79 -4.92
N LYS A 300 25.44 -11.85 -4.39
CA LYS A 300 26.78 -11.85 -3.79
C LYS A 300 27.90 -11.27 -4.67
N PRO A 301 27.99 -11.55 -6.00
CA PRO A 301 29.05 -11.00 -6.86
C PRO A 301 28.99 -9.48 -7.05
N VAL A 302 27.90 -8.82 -6.65
CA VAL A 302 27.76 -7.36 -6.70
C VAL A 302 28.31 -6.69 -5.44
N TYR A 303 28.60 -7.48 -4.40
CA TYR A 303 29.01 -7.00 -3.08
C TYR A 303 30.43 -7.40 -2.66
N ASP A 304 31.01 -8.42 -3.30
CA ASP A 304 32.44 -8.78 -3.20
C ASP A 304 33.27 -7.99 -4.22
#